data_AF-A0A7D7VL72-F1
#
_entry.id   AF-A0A7D7VL72-F1
#
_cell.length_a   1.000
_cell.length_b   1.000
_cell.length_c   1.000
_cell.angle_alpha   90.00
_cell.angle_beta   90.00
_cell.angle_gamma   90.00
#
_symmetry.space_group_name_H-M   'P 1'
#
loop_
_entity.id
_entity.type
_entity.pdbx_description
1 polymer ?
#
loop_
_entity_poly.entity_id
_entity_poly.type
_entity_poly.pdbx_seq_one_letter_code
_entity_poly.pdbx_strand_id
1 'polypeptide(L)'
;MVAARLAGDDRIQSFPYEGLEPHGFVLETFYTTATVNGHTGDLVIKNNYGPEGVEFEEVQADRNGHLGAVTIMFRREAGYDDDNANWFWAKYLPDGSLDKNPKGMELAGRVAKGADAGCIACHTAADGDDYIFTTNHITN
;
A
#
# COMPACT_ATOMS: atom_id res chain seq x y z
N MET A 1 -2.60 13.31 -7.03
CA MET A 1 -3.14 12.46 -5.96
C MET A 1 -4.41 13.03 -5.34
N VAL A 2 -4.34 14.13 -4.57
CA VAL A 2 -5.52 14.70 -3.87
C VAL A 2 -6.65 15.13 -4.82
N ALA A 3 -6.36 15.89 -5.89
CA ALA A 3 -7.39 16.31 -6.86
C ALA A 3 -8.09 15.13 -7.57
N ALA A 4 -7.40 14.00 -7.71
CA ALA A 4 -7.95 12.76 -8.25
C ALA A 4 -8.58 11.88 -7.15
N ARG A 5 -8.69 12.40 -5.93
CA ARG A 5 -9.20 11.71 -4.74
C ARG A 5 -8.46 10.40 -4.42
N LEU A 6 -7.18 10.33 -4.77
CA LEU A 6 -6.33 9.17 -4.46
C LEU A 6 -5.64 9.29 -3.09
N ALA A 7 -5.75 10.44 -2.44
CA ALA A 7 -5.17 10.74 -1.13
C ALA A 7 -5.96 11.88 -0.45
N GLY A 8 -5.78 12.04 0.86
CA GLY A 8 -6.45 13.06 1.67
C GLY A 8 -7.77 12.59 2.27
N ASP A 9 -8.48 13.53 2.91
CA ASP A 9 -9.68 13.25 3.70
C ASP A 9 -10.87 12.80 2.83
N ASP A 10 -10.95 13.30 1.60
CA ASP A 10 -12.01 12.99 0.62
C ASP A 10 -11.62 11.87 -0.38
N ARG A 11 -10.61 11.07 -0.02
CA ARG A 11 -10.11 9.99 -0.89
C ARG A 11 -11.21 8.99 -1.27
N ILE A 12 -11.03 8.33 -2.40
CA ILE A 12 -11.88 7.21 -2.83
C ILE A 12 -11.87 6.17 -1.73
N GLN A 13 -13.08 5.68 -1.42
CA GLN A 13 -13.29 4.63 -0.44
C GLN A 13 -13.72 3.36 -1.17
N SER A 14 -12.95 2.28 -1.03
CA SER A 14 -13.35 0.95 -1.48
C SER A 14 -13.95 0.15 -0.32
N PHE A 15 -14.36 -1.10 -0.59
CA PHE A 15 -14.91 -1.96 0.45
C PHE A 15 -13.78 -2.48 1.35
N PRO A 16 -13.81 -2.22 2.67
CA PRO A 16 -12.78 -2.73 3.56
C PRO A 16 -12.87 -4.26 3.72
N TYR A 17 -11.78 -4.89 4.14
CA TYR A 17 -11.70 -6.32 4.42
C TYR A 17 -10.79 -6.58 5.62
N GLU A 18 -10.92 -7.78 6.21
CA GLU A 18 -10.10 -8.19 7.34
C GLU A 18 -8.62 -8.23 6.94
N GLY A 19 -7.80 -7.55 7.74
CA GLY A 19 -6.37 -7.43 7.56
C GLY A 19 -5.58 -8.48 8.33
N LEU A 20 -4.28 -8.48 8.08
CA LEU A 20 -3.31 -9.27 8.82
C LEU A 20 -2.12 -8.39 9.15
N GLU A 21 -1.49 -8.66 10.30
CA GLU A 21 -0.21 -8.05 10.63
C GLU A 21 0.84 -8.30 9.52
N PRO A 22 1.72 -7.32 9.25
CA PRO A 22 1.92 -6.05 9.96
C PRO A 22 1.06 -4.89 9.43
N HIS A 23 0.05 -5.16 8.60
CA HIS A 23 -0.68 -4.15 7.84
C HIS A 23 -1.93 -3.61 8.56
N GLY A 24 -2.22 -4.06 9.78
CA GLY A 24 -3.44 -3.71 10.52
C GLY A 24 -4.56 -4.72 10.30
N PHE A 25 -5.68 -4.48 10.98
CA PHE A 25 -6.77 -5.45 11.14
C PHE A 25 -7.97 -5.19 10.22
N VAL A 26 -8.07 -3.97 9.70
CA VAL A 26 -9.00 -3.62 8.64
C VAL A 26 -8.21 -2.92 7.55
N LEU A 27 -8.35 -3.41 6.33
CA LEU A 27 -7.65 -2.92 5.15
C LEU A 27 -8.64 -2.45 4.12
N GLU A 28 -8.24 -1.47 3.34
CA GLU A 28 -9.01 -1.05 2.17
C GLU A 28 -8.04 -0.78 1.04
N THR A 29 -8.19 -1.51 -0.07
CA THR A 29 -7.26 -1.46 -1.19
C THR A 29 -7.96 -0.98 -2.45
N PHE A 30 -7.27 -0.10 -3.17
CA PHE A 30 -7.71 0.49 -4.41
C PHE A 30 -6.63 0.34 -5.48
N TYR A 31 -7.06 0.03 -6.71
CA TYR A 31 -6.21 -0.22 -7.86
C TYR A 31 -6.54 0.77 -8.97
N THR A 32 -5.53 1.41 -9.55
CA THR A 32 -5.71 2.31 -10.68
C THR A 32 -4.44 2.43 -11.52
N THR A 33 -4.49 3.24 -12.56
CA THR A 33 -3.29 3.76 -13.22
C THR A 33 -3.16 5.24 -12.90
N ALA A 34 -1.94 5.71 -12.70
CA ALA A 34 -1.70 7.11 -12.38
C ALA A 34 -0.39 7.61 -12.99
N THR A 35 -0.35 8.91 -13.28
CA THR A 35 0.89 9.61 -13.58
C THR A 35 1.38 10.34 -12.32
N VAL A 36 2.53 9.94 -11.80
CA VAL A 36 3.18 10.53 -10.62
C VAL A 36 4.57 11.00 -11.02
N ASN A 37 4.83 12.30 -10.88
CA ASN A 37 6.11 12.93 -11.24
C ASN A 37 6.61 12.55 -12.65
N GLY A 38 5.70 12.49 -13.63
CA GLY A 38 6.03 12.16 -15.02
C GLY A 38 6.12 10.66 -15.33
N HIS A 39 6.03 9.79 -14.32
CA HIS A 39 5.99 8.34 -14.50
C HIS A 39 4.55 7.86 -14.52
N THR A 40 4.19 7.02 -15.49
CA THR A 40 2.84 6.46 -15.60
C THR A 40 2.91 4.94 -15.44
N GLY A 41 2.06 4.38 -14.58
CA GLY A 41 2.03 2.95 -14.33
C GLY A 41 0.89 2.55 -13.40
N ASP A 42 0.89 1.28 -13.02
CA ASP A 42 -0.07 0.71 -12.08
C ASP A 42 0.16 1.26 -10.68
N LEU A 43 -0.93 1.61 -10.00
CA LEU A 43 -0.91 2.16 -8.66
C LEU A 43 -1.85 1.36 -7.77
N VAL A 44 -1.28 0.78 -6.72
CA VAL A 44 -1.99 0.15 -5.61
C VAL A 44 -1.92 1.10 -4.42
N ILE A 45 -3.08 1.46 -3.89
CA ILE A 45 -3.21 2.27 -2.69
C ILE A 45 -3.91 1.43 -1.65
N LYS A 46 -3.27 1.20 -0.50
CA LYS A 46 -3.85 0.47 0.62
C LYS A 46 -3.89 1.36 1.84
N ASN A 47 -5.10 1.60 2.34
CA ASN A 47 -5.35 2.23 3.64
C ASN A 47 -5.31 1.13 4.70
N ASN A 48 -4.51 1.36 5.73
CA ASN A 48 -4.25 0.45 6.84
C ASN A 48 -4.90 1.06 8.07
N TYR A 49 -5.98 0.46 8.56
CA TYR A 49 -6.74 0.99 9.68
C TYR A 49 -6.36 0.32 11.01
N GLY A 50 -6.47 1.09 12.08
CA GLY A 50 -6.19 0.67 13.44
C GLY A 50 -7.02 1.45 14.48
N PRO A 51 -6.75 1.29 15.78
CA PRO A 51 -5.67 0.48 16.38
C PRO A 51 -5.95 -1.04 16.31
N GLU A 52 -5.13 -1.84 17.00
CA GLU A 52 -5.39 -3.27 17.17
C GLU A 52 -6.81 -3.54 17.68
N GLY A 53 -7.49 -4.49 17.04
CA GLY A 53 -8.87 -4.84 17.35
C GLY A 53 -9.92 -3.85 16.84
N VAL A 54 -9.56 -2.90 15.96
CA VAL A 54 -10.57 -2.03 15.32
C VAL A 54 -11.53 -2.87 14.47
N GLU A 55 -12.83 -2.64 14.64
CA GLU A 55 -13.86 -3.35 13.90
C GLU A 55 -14.22 -2.65 12.59
N PHE A 56 -14.78 -3.42 11.65
CA PHE A 56 -15.19 -2.91 10.34
C PHE A 56 -16.17 -1.74 10.43
N GLU A 57 -17.15 -1.81 11.33
CA GLU A 57 -18.16 -0.79 11.53
C GLU A 57 -17.58 0.53 12.05
N GLU A 58 -16.56 0.46 12.91
CA GLU A 58 -15.86 1.63 13.44
C GLU A 58 -15.10 2.34 12.31
N VAL A 59 -14.36 1.57 11.50
CA VAL A 59 -13.68 2.11 10.32
C VAL A 59 -14.67 2.71 9.34
N GLN A 60 -15.81 2.06 9.10
CA GLN A 60 -16.81 2.62 8.20
C GLN A 60 -17.40 3.93 8.69
N ALA A 61 -17.60 4.07 10.01
CA ALA A 61 -18.12 5.27 10.63
C ALA A 61 -17.12 6.43 10.62
N ASP A 62 -15.82 6.15 10.80
CA ASP A 62 -14.76 7.17 10.79
C ASP A 62 -13.42 6.67 10.20
N ARG A 63 -13.34 6.61 8.87
CA ARG A 63 -12.11 6.19 8.17
C ARG A 63 -10.92 7.11 8.42
N ASN A 64 -11.14 8.39 8.71
CA ASN A 64 -10.04 9.33 8.89
C ASN A 64 -9.47 9.21 10.30
N GLY A 65 -10.34 9.07 11.31
CA GLY A 65 -9.94 8.83 12.69
C GLY A 65 -9.24 7.49 12.91
N HIS A 66 -9.57 6.47 12.12
CA HIS A 66 -8.96 5.14 12.20
C HIS A 66 -7.79 4.90 11.25
N LEU A 67 -7.40 5.88 10.43
CA LEU A 67 -6.29 5.71 9.49
C LEU A 67 -4.96 5.60 10.26
N GLY A 68 -4.31 4.44 10.18
CA GLY A 68 -2.99 4.22 10.79
C GLY A 68 -1.84 4.47 9.80
N ALA A 69 -2.01 4.06 8.55
CA ALA A 69 -1.03 4.31 7.49
C ALA A 69 -1.64 4.18 6.08
N VAL A 70 -0.98 4.80 5.10
CA VAL A 70 -1.23 4.57 3.67
C VAL A 70 0.00 3.91 3.06
N THR A 71 -0.15 2.69 2.55
CA THR A 71 0.91 1.95 1.88
C THR A 71 0.66 1.92 0.39
N ILE A 72 1.70 2.16 -0.40
CA ILE A 72 1.63 2.32 -1.85
C ILE A 72 2.53 1.29 -2.52
N MET A 73 2.04 0.70 -3.61
CA MET A 73 2.86 0.08 -4.65
C MET A 73 2.63 0.83 -5.96
N PHE A 74 3.69 1.27 -6.61
CA PHE A 74 3.62 1.96 -7.90
C PHE A 74 4.57 1.32 -8.91
N ARG A 75 4.05 0.80 -10.01
CA ARG A 75 4.87 0.12 -11.01
C ARG A 75 5.57 1.16 -11.88
N ARG A 76 6.89 1.15 -11.85
CA ARG A 76 7.75 2.02 -12.66
C ARG A 76 8.04 1.41 -14.03
N GLU A 77 8.60 2.23 -14.90
CA GLU A 77 9.12 1.81 -16.19
C GLU A 77 10.15 0.68 -16.07
N ALA A 78 10.30 -0.10 -17.14
CA ALA A 78 11.31 -1.16 -17.23
C ALA A 78 12.72 -0.62 -16.91
N GLY A 79 13.51 -1.39 -16.16
CA GLY A 79 14.84 -1.01 -15.71
C GLY A 79 14.88 -0.27 -14.36
N TYR A 80 13.74 0.00 -13.72
CA TYR A 80 13.73 0.58 -12.37
C TYR A 80 14.19 -0.45 -11.32
N ASP A 81 13.60 -1.64 -11.36
CA ASP A 81 13.89 -2.77 -10.49
C ASP A 81 13.40 -4.08 -11.12
N ASP A 82 14.07 -4.53 -12.18
CA ASP A 82 13.63 -5.69 -12.97
C ASP A 82 13.52 -6.98 -12.15
N ASP A 83 14.34 -7.13 -11.10
CA ASP A 83 14.28 -8.28 -10.19
C ASP A 83 12.98 -8.32 -9.39
N ASN A 84 12.33 -7.17 -9.19
CA ASN A 84 11.15 -7.00 -8.33
C ASN A 84 9.95 -6.43 -9.10
N ALA A 85 9.80 -6.85 -10.36
CA ALA A 85 8.71 -6.44 -11.26
C ALA A 85 8.51 -4.91 -11.35
N ASN A 86 9.60 -4.15 -11.20
CA ASN A 86 9.63 -2.68 -11.25
C ASN A 86 8.73 -1.97 -10.22
N TRP A 87 8.41 -2.61 -9.09
CA TRP A 87 7.60 -1.99 -8.04
C TRP A 87 8.40 -0.96 -7.21
N PHE A 88 7.88 0.25 -7.15
CA PHE A 88 8.20 1.25 -6.13
C PHE A 88 7.24 1.08 -4.94
N TRP A 89 7.79 1.12 -3.73
CA TRP A 89 7.05 0.92 -2.48
C TRP A 89 7.11 2.19 -1.65
N ALA A 90 6.03 2.54 -0.95
CA ALA A 90 6.09 3.55 0.10
C ALA A 90 5.11 3.30 1.23
N LYS A 91 5.44 3.80 2.42
CA LYS A 91 4.52 3.87 3.56
C LYS A 91 4.46 5.29 4.09
N TYR A 92 3.27 5.84 4.13
CA TYR A 92 2.96 7.16 4.68
C TYR A 92 2.19 7.03 5.99
N LEU A 93 2.50 7.93 6.92
CA LEU A 93 1.69 8.15 8.11
C LEU A 93 0.42 8.97 7.75
N PRO A 94 -0.58 9.05 8.65
CA PRO A 94 -1.84 9.74 8.36
C PRO A 94 -1.66 11.23 8.05
N ASP A 95 -0.58 11.85 8.55
CA ASP A 95 -0.22 13.24 8.27
C ASP A 95 0.46 13.44 6.90
N GLY A 96 0.65 12.36 6.14
CA GLY A 96 1.28 12.36 4.81
C GLY A 96 2.82 12.33 4.83
N SER A 97 3.45 12.29 6.00
CA SER A 97 4.90 12.09 6.10
C SER A 97 5.27 10.63 5.79
N LEU A 98 6.51 10.40 5.32
CA LEU A 98 7.01 9.05 5.12
C LEU A 98 7.31 8.40 6.47
N ASP A 99 6.79 7.18 6.65
CA ASP A 99 7.15 6.36 7.79
C ASP A 99 8.63 5.95 7.71
N LYS A 100 9.24 5.69 8.86
CA LYS A 100 10.67 5.41 8.98
C LYS A 100 10.90 4.09 9.69
N ASN A 101 11.87 3.32 9.22
CA ASN A 101 12.30 2.13 9.95
C ASN A 101 13.03 2.53 11.27
N PRO A 102 13.35 1.59 12.17
CA PRO A 102 14.04 1.89 13.43
C PRO A 102 15.43 2.56 13.27
N LYS A 103 16.01 2.54 12.07
CA LYS A 103 17.26 3.23 11.74
C LYS A 103 17.05 4.64 11.18
N GLY A 104 15.80 5.13 11.16
CA GLY A 104 15.43 6.46 10.67
C GLY A 104 15.35 6.60 9.15
N MET A 105 15.47 5.49 8.41
CA MET A 105 15.36 5.51 6.95
C MET A 105 13.90 5.53 6.52
N GLU A 106 13.56 6.48 5.63
CA GLU A 106 12.22 6.59 5.06
C GLU A 106 11.86 5.36 4.22
N LEU A 107 10.64 4.88 4.40
CA LEU A 107 10.10 3.73 3.68
C LEU A 107 9.56 4.20 2.32
N ALA A 108 10.46 4.45 1.37
CA ALA A 108 10.14 4.80 -0.01
C ALA A 108 11.17 4.23 -1.00
N GLY A 109 10.73 3.78 -2.18
CA GLY A 109 11.62 3.26 -3.23
C GLY A 109 11.67 1.74 -3.28
N ARG A 110 12.89 1.19 -3.37
CA ARG A 110 13.16 -0.26 -3.38
C ARG A 110 13.31 -0.77 -1.95
N VAL A 111 12.23 -0.61 -1.18
CA VAL A 111 12.24 -0.82 0.28
C VAL A 111 12.63 -2.27 0.60
N ALA A 112 13.77 -2.42 1.28
CA ALA A 112 14.34 -3.69 1.69
C ALA A 112 14.73 -4.65 0.54
N LYS A 113 15.10 -4.12 -0.64
CA LYS A 113 15.65 -4.94 -1.73
C LYS A 113 16.87 -5.74 -1.24
N GLY A 114 16.85 -7.06 -1.46
CA GLY A 114 17.92 -7.98 -1.07
C GLY A 114 17.99 -8.29 0.43
N ALA A 115 17.01 -7.87 1.22
CA ALA A 115 16.88 -8.26 2.62
C ALA A 115 15.86 -9.41 2.77
N ASP A 116 15.98 -10.17 3.86
CA ASP A 116 15.09 -11.30 4.16
C ASP A 116 13.72 -10.89 4.73
N ALA A 117 13.53 -9.60 5.01
CA ALA A 117 12.31 -9.04 5.57
C ALA A 117 12.02 -7.65 5.01
N GLY A 118 10.74 -7.29 4.91
CA GLY A 118 10.28 -6.00 4.41
C GLY A 118 9.31 -6.14 3.25
N CYS A 119 8.94 -5.00 2.64
CA CYS A 119 7.89 -4.95 1.61
C CYS A 119 8.15 -5.93 0.47
N ILE A 120 9.34 -5.87 -0.14
CA ILE A 120 9.70 -6.73 -1.28
C ILE A 120 9.68 -8.20 -0.85
N ALA A 121 10.42 -8.56 0.20
CA ALA A 121 10.59 -9.96 0.62
C ALA A 121 9.28 -10.67 0.99
N CYS A 122 8.32 -9.97 1.60
CA CYS A 122 7.02 -10.56 1.89
C CYS A 122 6.14 -10.68 0.64
N HIS A 123 6.19 -9.68 -0.25
CA HIS A 123 5.34 -9.65 -1.43
C HIS A 123 5.80 -10.53 -2.59
N THR A 124 7.08 -10.95 -2.63
CA THR A 124 7.55 -11.98 -3.59
C THR A 124 6.81 -13.31 -3.43
N ALA A 125 6.18 -13.56 -2.28
CA ALA A 125 5.42 -14.77 -2.01
C ALA A 125 3.96 -14.72 -2.49
N ALA A 126 3.52 -13.61 -3.09
CA ALA A 126 2.19 -13.53 -3.69
C ALA A 126 2.11 -14.41 -4.95
N ASP A 127 0.99 -15.09 -5.12
CA ASP A 127 0.72 -15.86 -6.32
C ASP A 127 0.60 -14.96 -7.57
N GLY A 128 0.87 -15.51 -8.75
CA GLY A 128 0.68 -14.80 -10.03
C GLY A 128 1.83 -13.88 -10.44
N ASP A 129 2.96 -13.91 -9.74
CA ASP A 129 4.19 -13.17 -10.05
C ASP A 129 4.02 -11.64 -10.14
N ASP A 130 2.91 -11.09 -9.61
CA ASP A 130 2.56 -9.66 -9.70
C ASP A 130 2.80 -8.89 -8.38
N TYR A 131 3.18 -9.60 -7.31
CA TYR A 131 3.42 -9.11 -5.95
C TYR A 131 2.16 -8.69 -5.18
N ILE A 132 0.95 -9.04 -5.65
CA ILE A 132 -0.31 -8.56 -5.08
C ILE A 132 -1.16 -9.73 -4.58
N PHE A 133 -1.40 -9.79 -3.27
CA PHE A 133 -2.16 -10.89 -2.65
C PHE A 133 -3.67 -10.86 -2.92
N THR A 134 -4.23 -9.76 -3.43
CA THR A 134 -5.68 -9.60 -3.55
C THR A 134 -6.21 -9.62 -4.98
N THR A 135 -5.40 -9.96 -5.97
CA THR A 135 -5.79 -9.98 -7.39
C THR A 135 -6.28 -11.35 -7.85
N ASN A 136 -5.98 -12.42 -7.10
CA ASN A 136 -6.25 -13.80 -7.51
C ASN A 136 -7.47 -14.44 -6.82
N HIS A 137 -8.37 -13.67 -6.22
CA HIS A 137 -9.48 -14.21 -5.42
C HIS A 137 -10.57 -14.97 -6.22
N ILE A 138 -10.56 -14.91 -7.56
CA ILE A 138 -11.54 -15.57 -8.44
C ILE A 138 -10.86 -16.62 -9.35
N THR A 139 -9.57 -16.89 -9.19
CA THR A 139 -8.88 -17.87 -10.04
C THR A 139 -9.29 -19.30 -9.64
N ASN A 140 -9.81 -20.07 -10.60
CA ASN A 140 -10.14 -21.50 -10.47
C ASN A 140 -8.88 -22.36 -10.28
#